data_AF-A0A959EHR5-F1
#
_entry.id   AF-A0A959EHR5-F1
#
_cell.length_a   1.000
_cell.length_b   1.000
_cell.length_c   1.000
_cell.angle_alpha   90.00
_cell.angle_beta   90.00
_cell.angle_gamma   90.00
#
_symmetry.space_group_name_H-M   'P 1'
#
loop_
_entity.id
_entity.type
_entity.pdbx_description
1 polymer ?
#
loop_
_entity_poly.entity_id
_entity_poly.type
_entity_poly.pdbx_seq_one_letter_code
_entity_poly.pdbx_strand_id
1 'polypeptide(L)'
;MSSYKYNQINSFFLFLFLLPCLCGATEPYSPQIVNPLSEPWRWKHFPKLEGEGVSHIVEGKGQRVWMSYNGGVFEYDGYSWKEHKADNGLQASHVEKVFSASDGHIYAAAANGIFRYDGHS
;
A
#
# COMPACT_ATOMS: atom_id res chain seq x y z
N MET A 1 -9.02 6.65 -95.29
CA MET A 1 -9.50 7.15 -93.98
C MET A 1 -10.36 6.06 -93.39
N SER A 2 -10.08 5.38 -92.29
CA SER A 2 -9.07 5.50 -91.25
C SER A 2 -8.87 4.10 -90.65
N SER A 3 -7.63 3.77 -90.27
CA SER A 3 -7.22 2.53 -89.61
C SER A 3 -7.36 2.64 -88.09
N TYR A 4 -7.70 1.53 -87.41
CA TYR A 4 -7.54 1.34 -85.97
C TYR A 4 -7.15 -0.14 -85.74
N LYS A 5 -5.88 -0.48 -85.57
CA LYS A 5 -4.98 -0.43 -84.38
C LYS A 5 -5.01 -1.71 -83.52
N TYR A 6 -4.04 -2.58 -83.83
CA TYR A 6 -3.09 -3.30 -82.95
C TYR A 6 -3.49 -3.71 -81.52
N ASN A 7 -3.44 -5.03 -81.30
CA ASN A 7 -3.36 -5.73 -80.02
C ASN A 7 -2.10 -5.36 -79.22
N GLN A 8 -2.26 -5.10 -77.92
CA GLN A 8 -1.21 -4.97 -76.90
C GLN A 8 -1.39 -6.11 -75.88
N ILE A 9 -0.54 -7.14 -75.94
CA ILE A 9 0.66 -7.37 -75.11
C ILE A 9 0.35 -8.08 -73.77
N ASN A 10 0.63 -9.39 -73.80
CA ASN A 10 1.38 -10.20 -72.84
C ASN A 10 1.34 -9.88 -71.34
N SER A 11 0.82 -10.88 -70.61
CA SER A 11 1.57 -11.58 -69.56
C SER A 11 2.13 -10.71 -68.44
N PHE A 12 1.24 -10.21 -67.58
CA PHE A 12 1.60 -9.64 -66.29
C PHE A 12 1.76 -10.77 -65.25
N PHE A 13 3.01 -11.01 -64.88
CA PHE A 13 3.45 -11.85 -63.78
C PHE A 13 2.79 -11.38 -62.47
N LEU A 14 2.10 -12.27 -61.75
CA LEU A 14 1.90 -12.11 -60.31
C LEU A 14 1.68 -13.48 -59.67
N PHE A 15 2.81 -14.11 -59.34
CA PHE A 15 2.88 -15.21 -58.39
C PHE A 15 2.40 -14.66 -57.04
N LEU A 16 1.15 -14.98 -56.68
CA LEU A 16 0.59 -14.69 -55.37
C LEU A 16 1.26 -15.64 -54.37
N PHE A 17 2.45 -15.27 -53.88
CA PHE A 17 3.03 -15.92 -52.70
C PHE A 17 2.16 -15.55 -51.51
N LEU A 18 1.24 -16.45 -51.14
CA LEU A 18 0.64 -16.55 -49.82
C LEU A 18 1.78 -16.66 -48.79
N LEU A 19 2.25 -15.53 -48.28
CA LEU A 19 2.96 -15.50 -47.01
C LEU A 19 1.88 -15.74 -45.96
N PRO A 20 1.81 -16.91 -45.29
CA PRO A 20 0.99 -17.02 -44.11
C PRO A 20 1.55 -15.97 -43.17
N CYS A 21 0.72 -15.01 -42.80
CA CYS A 21 1.02 -14.13 -41.69
C CYS A 21 1.12 -15.07 -40.49
N LEU A 22 2.34 -15.50 -40.18
CA LEU A 22 2.69 -16.07 -38.89
C LEU A 22 2.54 -14.92 -37.91
N CYS A 23 1.30 -14.60 -37.57
CA CYS A 23 0.96 -13.97 -36.31
C CYS A 23 1.30 -15.04 -35.27
N GLY A 24 2.59 -15.21 -35.03
CA GLY A 24 3.11 -16.06 -33.96
C GLY A 24 2.47 -15.54 -32.68
N ALA A 25 1.87 -16.46 -31.94
CA ALA A 25 1.19 -16.18 -30.69
C ALA A 25 1.98 -15.17 -29.87
N THR A 26 1.37 -14.01 -29.64
CA THR A 26 1.73 -13.14 -28.52
C THR A 26 1.60 -14.03 -27.30
N GLU A 27 2.72 -14.33 -26.63
CA GLU A 27 2.65 -15.08 -25.39
C GLU A 27 1.71 -14.34 -24.45
N PRO A 28 0.78 -15.03 -23.77
CA PRO A 28 -0.12 -14.38 -22.84
C PRO A 28 0.71 -13.52 -21.86
N TYR A 29 0.35 -12.24 -21.76
CA TYR A 29 1.02 -11.34 -20.83
C TYR A 29 1.02 -11.96 -19.43
N SER A 30 2.22 -12.24 -18.91
CA SER A 30 2.42 -12.73 -17.56
C SER A 30 2.84 -11.55 -16.68
N PRO A 31 1.92 -11.00 -15.86
CA PRO A 31 2.26 -9.89 -14.99
C PRO A 31 3.38 -10.29 -14.04
N GLN A 32 4.49 -9.55 -14.09
CA GLN A 32 5.56 -9.70 -13.13
C GLN A 32 5.14 -8.99 -11.84
N ILE A 33 4.77 -9.76 -10.82
CA ILE A 33 4.44 -9.22 -9.51
C ILE A 33 5.76 -8.85 -8.82
N VAL A 34 6.13 -7.58 -8.90
CA VAL A 34 7.24 -7.03 -8.13
C VAL A 34 6.92 -7.05 -6.64
N ASN A 35 7.94 -7.25 -5.82
CA ASN A 35 7.80 -7.26 -4.36
C ASN A 35 7.25 -5.90 -3.89
N PRO A 36 6.04 -5.82 -3.30
CA PRO A 36 5.43 -4.55 -2.88
C PRO A 36 6.30 -3.75 -1.91
N LEU A 37 7.12 -4.42 -1.09
CA LEU A 37 8.02 -3.77 -0.12
C LEU A 37 9.18 -3.03 -0.81
N SER A 38 9.50 -3.39 -2.05
CA SER A 38 10.56 -2.74 -2.82
C SER A 38 10.11 -1.43 -3.49
N GLU A 39 8.81 -1.15 -3.54
CA GLU A 39 8.24 -0.01 -4.26
C GLU A 39 8.17 1.23 -3.36
N PRO A 40 9.00 2.29 -3.57
CA PRO A 40 9.09 3.42 -2.65
C PRO A 40 7.76 4.16 -2.44
N TRP A 41 6.93 4.24 -3.48
CA TRP A 41 5.62 4.91 -3.45
C TRP A 41 4.55 4.16 -2.64
N ARG A 42 4.80 2.90 -2.24
CA ARG A 42 3.90 2.18 -1.31
C ARG A 42 4.13 2.54 0.14
N TRP A 43 5.30 3.11 0.46
CA TRP A 43 5.62 3.55 1.81
C TRP A 43 5.05 4.94 2.04
N LYS A 44 4.45 5.15 3.21
CA LYS A 44 3.92 6.44 3.63
C LYS A 44 4.72 6.94 4.84
N HIS A 45 5.30 8.11 4.72
CA HIS A 45 5.97 8.79 5.83
C HIS A 45 4.93 9.49 6.72
N PHE A 46 5.12 9.41 8.04
CA PHE A 46 4.26 10.05 9.04
C PHE A 46 5.10 10.99 9.93
N PRO A 47 5.24 12.28 9.56
CA PRO A 47 6.08 13.24 10.28
C PRO A 47 5.73 13.40 11.77
N LYS A 48 4.46 13.16 12.16
CA LYS A 48 4.00 13.23 13.55
C LYS A 48 4.72 12.23 14.48
N LEU A 49 5.29 11.15 13.93
CA LEU A 49 6.00 10.12 14.70
C LEU A 49 7.53 10.29 14.67
N GLU A 50 8.04 11.31 13.96
CA GLU A 50 9.47 11.53 13.83
C GLU A 50 10.08 11.94 15.19
N GLY A 51 11.07 11.18 15.65
CA GLY A 51 11.73 11.43 16.94
C GLY A 51 10.94 11.04 18.20
N GLU A 52 9.68 10.59 18.06
CA GLU A 52 8.83 10.22 19.21
C GLU A 52 9.27 8.91 19.91
N GLY A 53 10.03 8.07 19.19
CA GLY A 53 10.52 6.80 19.72
C GLY A 53 9.40 5.76 19.85
N VAL A 54 8.67 5.51 18.77
CA VAL A 54 7.61 4.49 18.73
C VAL A 54 8.21 3.11 18.99
N SER A 55 7.71 2.42 20.01
CA SER A 55 8.24 1.14 20.51
C SER A 55 7.37 -0.06 20.15
N HIS A 56 6.05 0.14 20.02
CA HIS A 56 5.10 -0.92 19.72
C HIS A 56 3.88 -0.36 18.98
N ILE A 57 3.22 -1.21 18.17
CA ILE A 57 2.05 -0.86 17.38
C ILE A 57 1.03 -2.00 17.43
N VAL A 58 -0.26 -1.67 17.52
CA VAL A 58 -1.35 -2.64 17.48
C VAL A 58 -2.58 -2.05 16.80
N GLU A 59 -3.34 -2.89 16.10
CA GLU A 59 -4.66 -2.52 15.61
C GLU A 59 -5.71 -2.75 16.71
N GLY A 60 -6.44 -1.69 17.04
CA GLY A 60 -7.57 -1.68 17.94
C GLY A 60 -8.90 -1.83 17.20
N LYS A 61 -9.99 -1.70 17.93
CA LYS A 61 -11.34 -1.74 17.35
C LYS A 61 -11.55 -0.61 16.32
N GLY A 62 -12.23 -0.93 15.22
CA GLY A 62 -12.62 0.06 14.21
C GLY A 62 -11.47 0.57 13.36
N GLN A 63 -10.46 -0.28 13.07
CA GLN A 63 -9.27 0.06 12.27
C GLN A 63 -8.44 1.20 12.84
N ARG A 64 -8.58 1.47 14.14
CA ARG A 64 -7.75 2.45 14.84
C ARG A 64 -6.40 1.83 15.17
N VAL A 65 -5.34 2.54 14.85
CA VAL A 65 -3.97 2.08 15.11
C VAL A 65 -3.47 2.75 16.38
N TRP A 66 -2.99 1.94 17.31
CA TRP A 66 -2.46 2.39 18.59
C TRP A 66 -0.96 2.14 18.65
N MET A 67 -0.20 3.13 19.10
CA MET A 67 1.26 3.08 19.12
C MET A 67 1.77 3.56 20.47
N SER A 68 2.65 2.80 21.12
CA SER A 68 3.37 3.27 22.29
C SER A 68 4.60 4.06 21.85
N TYR A 69 4.94 5.11 22.60
CA TYR A 69 6.12 5.93 22.38
C TYR A 69 6.71 6.39 23.72
N ASN A 70 7.82 7.15 23.68
CA ASN A 70 8.54 7.55 24.88
C ASN A 70 7.70 8.39 25.88
N GLY A 71 6.64 9.07 25.42
CA GLY A 71 5.81 9.95 26.23
C GLY A 71 4.39 9.46 26.51
N GLY A 72 4.01 8.27 26.03
CA GLY A 72 2.64 7.78 26.18
C GLY A 72 2.17 6.88 25.04
N VAL A 73 0.93 7.11 24.59
CA VAL A 73 0.32 6.35 23.49
C VAL A 73 -0.27 7.29 22.44
N PHE A 74 0.01 7.02 21.17
CA PHE A 74 -0.71 7.61 20.03
C PHE A 74 -1.85 6.71 19.57
N GLU A 75 -2.93 7.35 19.14
CA GLU A 75 -4.05 6.74 18.45
C GLU A 75 -4.22 7.41 17.08
N TYR A 76 -4.37 6.62 16.03
CA TYR A 76 -4.56 7.08 14.66
C TYR A 76 -5.79 6.40 14.04
N ASP A 77 -6.74 7.19 13.56
CA ASP A 77 -7.99 6.70 12.97
C ASP A 77 -7.95 6.59 11.42
N GLY A 78 -6.79 6.84 10.81
CA GLY A 78 -6.60 6.93 9.36
C GLY A 78 -6.61 8.36 8.82
N TYR A 79 -7.06 9.33 9.61
CA TYR A 79 -7.15 10.74 9.24
C TYR A 79 -6.51 11.66 10.28
N SER A 80 -6.83 11.45 11.55
CA SER A 80 -6.47 12.29 12.69
C SER A 80 -5.64 11.53 13.72
N TRP A 81 -4.81 12.27 14.44
CA TRP A 81 -3.97 11.77 15.52
C TRP A 81 -4.53 12.24 16.86
N LYS A 82 -4.61 11.33 17.83
CA LYS A 82 -4.87 11.65 19.23
C LYS A 82 -3.69 11.17 20.07
N GLU A 83 -3.20 12.04 20.95
CA GLU A 83 -2.09 11.76 21.85
C GLU A 83 -2.63 11.58 23.26
N HIS A 84 -2.37 10.41 23.84
CA HIS A 84 -2.82 10.04 25.17
C HIS A 84 -1.63 10.08 26.13
N LYS A 85 -1.54 11.20 26.86
CA LYS A 85 -0.69 11.35 28.04
C LYS A 85 -1.60 11.18 29.23
N ALA A 86 -1.39 10.16 30.06
CA ALA A 86 -2.21 10.08 31.27
C ALA A 86 -1.64 11.03 32.33
N ASP A 87 -2.42 12.03 32.68
CA ASP A 87 -2.15 12.95 33.81
C ASP A 87 -2.10 12.21 35.17
N ASN A 88 -2.51 10.93 35.19
CA ASN A 88 -2.50 10.03 36.34
C ASN A 88 -1.31 9.04 36.33
N GLY A 89 -0.12 9.49 35.92
CA GLY A 89 1.14 8.73 36.10
C GLY A 89 1.70 8.05 34.84
N LEU A 90 0.99 8.00 33.71
CA LEU A 90 1.57 7.53 32.45
C LEU A 90 2.52 8.57 31.84
N GLN A 91 2.25 9.87 32.06
CA GLN A 91 3.01 11.00 31.49
C GLN A 91 4.50 11.01 31.85
N ALA A 92 4.90 10.32 32.93
CA ALA A 92 6.29 10.23 33.37
C ALA A 92 6.98 8.90 32.99
N SER A 93 6.26 7.97 32.36
CA SER A 93 6.78 6.64 32.07
C SER A 93 6.89 6.38 30.57
N HIS A 94 8.03 5.83 30.17
CA HIS A 94 8.17 5.19 28.87
C HIS A 94 7.15 4.05 28.75
N VAL A 95 6.30 4.11 27.72
CA VAL A 95 5.36 3.04 27.42
C VAL A 95 6.05 2.06 26.48
N GLU A 96 6.26 0.84 26.98
CA GLU A 96 6.99 -0.18 26.24
C GLU A 96 6.08 -0.93 25.27
N LYS A 97 4.82 -1.17 25.67
CA LYS A 97 3.88 -1.97 24.90
C LYS A 97 2.46 -1.44 24.98
N VAL A 98 1.73 -1.64 23.88
CA VAL A 98 0.29 -1.42 23.79
C VAL A 98 -0.39 -2.70 23.30
N PHE A 99 -1.52 -3.05 23.92
CA PHE A 99 -2.28 -4.26 23.64
C PHE A 99 -3.73 -3.94 23.35
N SER A 100 -4.30 -4.64 22.38
CA SER A 100 -5.73 -4.67 22.10
C SER A 100 -6.31 -5.97 22.64
N ALA A 101 -7.23 -5.89 23.59
CA ALA A 101 -7.89 -7.04 24.17
C ALA A 101 -9.09 -7.47 23.33
N SER A 102 -9.54 -8.72 23.50
CA SER A 102 -10.65 -9.30 22.75
C SER A 102 -12.00 -8.61 23.01
N ASP A 103 -12.13 -7.92 24.13
CA ASP A 103 -13.30 -7.11 24.47
C ASP A 103 -13.26 -5.69 23.85
N GLY A 104 -12.18 -5.38 23.12
CA GLY A 104 -11.96 -4.10 22.44
C GLY A 104 -11.31 -3.03 23.31
N HIS A 105 -10.92 -3.32 24.55
CA HIS A 105 -10.15 -2.38 25.37
C HIS A 105 -8.69 -2.31 24.94
N ILE A 106 -8.10 -1.14 25.17
CA ILE A 106 -6.68 -0.90 24.95
C ILE A 106 -5.97 -0.84 26.29
N TYR A 107 -4.83 -1.51 26.37
CA TYR A 107 -3.96 -1.53 27.54
C TYR A 107 -2.57 -1.01 27.17
N ALA A 108 -2.00 -0.17 28.01
CA ALA A 108 -0.63 0.34 27.91
C ALA A 108 0.19 -0.23 29.07
N ALA A 109 1.27 -0.94 28.74
CA ALA A 109 2.26 -1.39 29.71
C ALA A 109 3.44 -0.42 29.70
N ALA A 110 3.70 0.15 30.87
CA ALA A 110 4.76 1.11 31.11
C ALA A 110 5.60 0.64 32.30
N ALA A 111 6.78 1.22 32.50
CA ALA A 111 7.70 0.84 33.58
C ALA A 111 7.05 0.88 34.98
N ASN A 112 6.08 1.76 35.20
CA ASN A 112 5.38 1.92 36.48
C ASN A 112 4.06 1.13 36.60
N GLY A 113 3.64 0.38 35.58
CA GLY A 113 2.45 -0.47 35.66
C GLY A 113 1.69 -0.64 34.35
N ILE A 114 0.46 -1.13 34.48
CA ILE A 114 -0.45 -1.38 33.36
C ILE A 114 -1.66 -0.45 33.49
N PHE A 115 -1.97 0.25 32.42
CA PHE A 115 -3.05 1.22 32.33
C PHE A 115 -4.05 0.76 31.28
N ARG A 116 -5.34 0.95 31.53
CA ARG A 116 -6.42 0.65 30.57
C ARG A 116 -7.02 1.97 30.08
N TYR A 117 -7.22 2.08 28.77
CA TYR A 117 -7.99 3.17 28.18
C TYR A 117 -9.48 2.93 28.42
N ASP A 118 -10.15 3.89 29.04
CA ASP A 118 -11.57 3.83 29.42
C ASP A 118 -12.51 4.32 28.31
N GLY A 119 -11.99 5.01 27.28
CA GLY A 119 -12.79 5.44 26.14
C GLY A 119 -13.74 6.60 26.43
N HIS A 120 -13.68 7.20 27.62
CA HIS A 120 -14.52 8.32 27.99
C HIS A 120 -13.82 9.64 27.64
N SER A 121 -14.54 10.51 26.94
CA SER A 121 -14.15 11.88 26.60
C SER A 121 -14.62 12.85 27.66
#